data_AF-A0A353Y456-F1
#
_entry.id   AF-A0A353Y456-F1
#
_cell.length_a   1.000
_cell.length_b   1.000
_cell.length_c   1.000
_cell.angle_alpha   90.00
_cell.angle_beta   90.00
_cell.angle_gamma   90.00
#
_symmetry.space_group_name_H-M   'P 1'
#
loop_
_entity.id
_entity.type
_entity.pdbx_description
1 polymer ?
#
loop_
_entity_poly.entity_id
_entity_poly.type
_entity_poly.pdbx_seq_one_letter_code
_entity_poly.pdbx_strand_id
1 'polypeptide(L)'
;ADRMLDMGFIHDVKKVLALLPKEKQSLLFSATFSDEIRNLAEGLLKNPQSVQVTPRNTTVQRITQAVHPVGRGKKKALLAHIINQNNWSQVLVFTRTKFGANNVAEYLEKNGITAMALHGNKSQGARTQALAGFKSGEIRALVATDIAARGIDIDDLPHVVNYEIPNVPEDYVHRIGRTGRAG
;
A
#
# COMPACT_ATOMS: atom_id res chain seq x y z
N ALA A 1 -8.96 -10.40 -4.66
CA ALA A 1 -8.88 -11.87 -4.76
C ALA A 1 -7.62 -12.26 -5.53
N ASP A 2 -7.36 -11.57 -6.64
CA ASP A 2 -6.08 -11.47 -7.36
C ASP A 2 -4.84 -11.65 -6.48
N ARG A 3 -4.69 -10.80 -5.46
CA ARG A 3 -3.52 -10.84 -4.57
C ARG A 3 -3.39 -12.09 -3.71
N MET A 4 -4.50 -12.72 -3.34
CA MET A 4 -4.44 -13.97 -2.59
C MET A 4 -3.92 -15.10 -3.48
N LEU A 5 -4.24 -15.05 -4.78
CA LEU A 5 -3.67 -15.96 -5.77
C LEU A 5 -2.19 -15.67 -6.01
N ASP A 6 -1.81 -14.40 -6.19
CA ASP A 6 -0.42 -13.98 -6.36
C ASP A 6 0.49 -14.40 -5.19
N MET A 7 -0.08 -14.47 -3.98
CA MET A 7 0.62 -14.90 -2.76
C MET A 7 0.64 -16.43 -2.57
N GLY A 8 0.05 -17.19 -3.50
CA GLY A 8 -0.02 -18.66 -3.44
C GLY A 8 -1.06 -19.22 -2.49
N PHE A 9 -1.97 -18.40 -1.93
CA PHE A 9 -2.95 -18.84 -0.93
C PHE A 9 -4.15 -19.61 -1.51
N ILE A 10 -4.17 -19.89 -2.81
CA ILE A 10 -5.29 -20.58 -3.45
C ILE A 10 -5.61 -21.94 -2.80
N HIS A 11 -4.60 -22.66 -2.33
CA HIS A 11 -4.81 -23.94 -1.64
C HIS A 11 -5.45 -23.75 -0.26
N ASP A 12 -5.04 -22.73 0.49
CA ASP A 12 -5.60 -22.44 1.81
C ASP A 12 -7.03 -21.92 1.71
N VAL A 13 -7.32 -21.08 0.69
CA VAL A 13 -8.68 -20.64 0.37
C VAL A 13 -9.57 -21.85 0.09
N LYS A 14 -9.14 -22.79 -0.75
CA LYS A 14 -9.92 -24.01 -1.03
C LYS A 14 -10.20 -24.84 0.21
N LYS A 15 -9.23 -24.98 1.13
CA LYS A 15 -9.44 -25.69 2.41
C LYS A 15 -10.51 -25.01 3.27
N VAL A 16 -10.47 -23.69 3.40
CA VAL A 16 -11.48 -22.94 4.18
C VAL A 16 -12.85 -23.08 3.54
N LEU A 17 -12.94 -22.97 2.21
CA LEU A 17 -14.21 -23.10 1.49
C LEU A 17 -14.87 -24.47 1.65
N ALA A 18 -14.08 -25.54 1.76
CA ALA A 18 -14.57 -26.89 1.98
C ALA A 18 -15.25 -27.07 3.35
N LEU A 19 -14.92 -26.21 4.33
CA LEU A 19 -15.54 -26.22 5.66
C LEU A 19 -16.84 -25.40 5.72
N LEU A 20 -17.14 -24.61 4.69
CA LEU A 20 -18.34 -23.77 4.67
C LEU A 20 -19.57 -24.56 4.19
N PRO A 21 -20.79 -24.15 4.59
CA PRO A 21 -22.03 -24.72 4.07
C PRO A 21 -22.09 -24.72 2.54
N LYS A 22 -22.76 -25.72 1.97
CA LYS A 22 -22.96 -25.84 0.51
C LYS A 22 -23.80 -24.66 -0.03
N GLU A 23 -24.91 -24.38 0.64
CA GLU A 23 -25.79 -23.24 0.37
C GLU A 23 -25.24 -22.00 1.08
N LYS A 24 -24.76 -21.03 0.29
CA LYS A 24 -24.22 -19.76 0.79
C LYS A 24 -24.25 -18.70 -0.31
N GLN A 25 -24.36 -17.44 0.10
CA GLN A 25 -24.04 -16.32 -0.77
C GLN A 25 -22.53 -16.09 -0.75
N SER A 26 -21.92 -15.94 -1.92
CA SER A 26 -20.50 -15.65 -2.07
C SER A 26 -20.32 -14.38 -2.89
N LEU A 27 -19.41 -13.52 -2.45
CA LEU A 27 -19.03 -12.29 -3.15
C LEU A 27 -17.54 -12.37 -3.41
N LEU A 28 -17.14 -12.13 -4.66
CA LEU A 28 -15.74 -12.08 -5.04
C LEU A 28 -15.40 -10.66 -5.47
N PHE A 29 -14.41 -10.08 -4.81
CA PHE A 29 -13.87 -8.77 -5.15
C PHE A 29 -12.45 -8.94 -5.68
N SER A 30 -12.19 -8.39 -6.86
CA SER A 30 -10.87 -8.40 -7.48
C SER A 30 -10.60 -7.07 -8.17
N ALA A 31 -9.37 -6.57 -8.07
CA ALA A 31 -8.97 -5.37 -8.80
C ALA A 31 -8.65 -5.72 -10.27
N THR A 32 -8.20 -6.94 -10.52
CA THR A 32 -7.97 -7.49 -11.86
C THR A 32 -8.79 -8.75 -12.10
N PHE A 33 -9.10 -9.03 -13.37
CA PHE A 33 -9.79 -10.25 -13.81
C PHE A 33 -8.84 -11.10 -14.68
N SER A 34 -7.79 -11.64 -14.05
CA SER A 34 -6.95 -12.67 -14.68
C SER A 34 -7.71 -13.98 -14.85
N ASP A 35 -7.21 -14.88 -15.69
CA ASP A 35 -7.83 -16.21 -15.89
C ASP A 35 -7.88 -17.03 -14.60
N GLU A 36 -6.87 -16.87 -13.73
CA GLU A 36 -6.84 -17.50 -12.41
C GLU A 36 -8.00 -17.02 -11.51
N ILE A 37 -8.36 -15.74 -11.62
CA ILE A 37 -9.50 -15.16 -10.90
C ILE A 37 -10.83 -15.64 -11.45
N ARG A 38 -10.93 -15.79 -12.78
CA ARG A 38 -12.11 -16.39 -13.42
C ARG A 38 -12.31 -17.83 -12.94
N ASN A 39 -11.25 -18.64 -12.96
CA ASN A 39 -11.28 -20.01 -12.47
C ASN A 39 -11.66 -20.10 -10.98
N LEU A 40 -11.18 -19.17 -10.15
CA LEU A 40 -11.60 -19.09 -8.75
C LEU A 40 -13.08 -18.72 -8.62
N ALA A 41 -13.55 -17.76 -9.43
CA ALA A 41 -14.94 -17.31 -9.41
C ALA A 41 -15.90 -18.43 -9.82
N GLU A 42 -15.57 -19.24 -10.84
CA GLU A 42 -16.38 -20.39 -11.27
C GLU A 42 -16.55 -21.45 -10.18
N GLY A 43 -15.51 -21.70 -9.37
CA GLY A 43 -15.58 -22.65 -8.27
C GLY A 43 -16.25 -22.10 -7.00
N LEU A 44 -16.32 -20.78 -6.85
CA LEU A 44 -16.78 -20.10 -5.64
C LEU A 44 -18.23 -19.61 -5.76
N LEU A 45 -18.62 -19.12 -6.94
CA LEU A 45 -19.85 -18.39 -7.16
C LEU A 45 -20.88 -19.26 -7.91
N LYS A 46 -22.16 -19.11 -7.56
CA LYS A 46 -23.29 -19.76 -8.24
C LYS A 46 -24.08 -18.68 -9.00
N ASN A 47 -24.09 -18.74 -10.33
CA ASN A 47 -24.75 -17.77 -11.22
C ASN A 47 -24.48 -16.30 -10.84
N PRO A 48 -23.20 -15.85 -10.80
CA PRO A 48 -22.86 -14.51 -10.34
C PRO A 48 -23.35 -13.42 -11.28
N GLN A 49 -23.78 -12.30 -10.69
CA GLN A 49 -23.90 -11.03 -11.41
C GLN A 49 -22.53 -10.34 -11.44
N SER A 50 -22.10 -9.91 -12.62
CA SER A 50 -20.84 -9.19 -12.78
C SER A 50 -21.08 -7.69 -12.70
N VAL A 51 -20.42 -7.02 -11.77
CA VAL A 51 -20.41 -5.56 -11.66
C VAL A 51 -18.99 -5.08 -11.91
N GLN A 52 -18.78 -4.46 -13.06
CA GLN A 52 -17.50 -3.85 -13.43
C GLN A 52 -17.62 -2.33 -13.34
N VAL A 53 -16.77 -1.73 -12.52
CA VAL A 53 -16.62 -0.27 -12.48
C VAL A 53 -15.50 0.10 -13.45
N THR A 54 -15.77 1.03 -14.38
CA THR A 54 -14.85 1.57 -15.39
C THR A 54 -13.50 1.98 -14.78
N PRO A 55 -12.35 1.86 -15.49
CA PRO A 55 -11.04 1.92 -14.85
C PRO A 55 -10.77 3.28 -14.19
N ARG A 56 -10.22 3.23 -12.97
CA ARG A 56 -9.62 4.38 -12.25
C ARG A 56 -8.38 4.98 -12.94
N ASN A 57 -8.16 4.72 -14.23
CA ASN A 57 -6.98 5.23 -14.94
C ASN A 57 -6.98 6.75 -15.11
N THR A 58 -8.11 7.43 -14.86
CA THR A 58 -8.18 8.90 -14.78
C THR A 58 -7.47 9.48 -13.57
N THR A 59 -7.45 8.80 -12.41
CA THR A 59 -6.76 9.32 -11.21
C THR A 59 -5.25 9.43 -11.42
N VAL A 60 -4.62 8.46 -12.12
CA VAL A 60 -3.18 8.50 -12.39
C VAL A 60 -2.79 9.69 -13.27
N GLN A 61 -3.65 10.09 -14.21
CA GLN A 61 -3.39 11.24 -15.10
C GLN A 61 -3.30 12.58 -14.35
N ARG A 62 -3.85 12.68 -13.12
CA ARG A 62 -3.82 13.90 -12.30
C ARG A 62 -2.66 13.92 -11.30
N ILE A 63 -1.91 12.83 -11.17
CA ILE A 63 -0.82 12.72 -10.20
C ILE A 63 0.50 13.10 -10.89
N THR A 64 1.11 14.19 -10.42
CA THR A 64 2.48 14.55 -10.80
C THR A 64 3.46 13.51 -10.27
N GLN A 65 4.21 12.88 -11.17
CA GLN A 65 5.15 11.82 -10.85
C GLN A 65 6.57 12.26 -11.22
N ALA A 66 7.52 12.03 -10.33
CA ALA A 66 8.93 12.31 -10.56
C ALA A 66 9.79 11.11 -10.18
N VAL A 67 10.90 10.93 -10.89
CA VAL A 67 11.89 9.87 -10.62
C VAL A 67 13.24 10.54 -10.36
N HIS A 68 13.88 10.15 -9.25
CA HIS A 68 15.22 10.61 -8.90
C HIS A 68 16.22 9.46 -9.02
N PRO A 69 17.08 9.45 -10.06
CA PRO A 69 18.15 8.46 -10.18
C PRO A 69 19.13 8.63 -9.03
N VAL A 70 19.37 7.55 -8.25
CA VAL A 70 20.25 7.60 -7.09
C VAL A 70 20.82 6.22 -6.79
N GLY A 71 22.10 6.19 -6.40
CA GLY A 71 22.75 4.96 -5.91
C GLY A 71 22.10 4.45 -4.62
N ARG A 72 22.01 3.13 -4.45
CA ARG A 72 21.31 2.49 -3.32
C ARG A 72 21.74 3.02 -1.95
N GLY A 73 23.03 3.27 -1.75
CA GLY A 73 23.58 3.80 -0.49
C GLY A 73 23.19 5.25 -0.18
N LYS A 74 22.79 6.04 -1.18
CA LYS A 74 22.43 7.46 -1.04
C LYS A 74 20.93 7.72 -0.95
N LYS A 75 20.08 6.69 -1.14
CA LYS A 75 18.62 6.84 -1.13
C LYS A 75 18.07 7.49 0.14
N LYS A 76 18.56 7.11 1.33
CA LYS A 76 18.12 7.69 2.61
C LYS A 76 18.48 9.17 2.74
N ALA A 77 19.71 9.51 2.39
CA ALA A 77 20.18 10.89 2.39
C ALA A 77 19.39 11.76 1.42
N LEU A 78 19.12 11.25 0.20
CA LEU A 78 18.31 11.94 -0.78
C LEU A 78 16.86 12.14 -0.30
N LEU A 79 16.25 11.11 0.31
CA LEU A 79 14.90 11.23 0.87
C LEU A 79 14.83 12.34 1.93
N ALA A 80 15.76 12.33 2.88
CA ALA A 80 15.83 13.36 3.92
C ALA A 80 16.03 14.76 3.33
N HIS A 81 16.92 14.88 2.33
CA HIS A 81 17.19 16.13 1.63
C HIS A 81 15.94 16.67 0.95
N ILE A 82 15.21 15.85 0.19
CA ILE A 82 14.00 16.27 -0.52
C ILE A 82 12.91 16.71 0.46
N ILE A 83 12.69 15.94 1.55
CA ILE A 83 11.70 16.27 2.58
C ILE A 83 12.00 17.63 3.21
N ASN A 84 13.26 17.90 3.55
CA ASN A 84 13.66 19.15 4.19
C ASN A 84 13.71 20.33 3.22
N GLN A 85 14.30 20.15 2.04
CA GLN A 85 14.44 21.21 1.03
C GLN A 85 13.08 21.76 0.59
N ASN A 86 12.08 20.89 0.43
CA ASN A 86 10.73 21.28 0.04
C ASN A 86 9.79 21.48 1.24
N ASN A 87 10.32 21.38 2.46
CA ASN A 87 9.57 21.50 3.71
C ASN A 87 8.28 20.65 3.74
N TRP A 88 8.37 19.39 3.30
CA TRP A 88 7.21 18.50 3.28
C TRP A 88 6.74 18.19 4.71
N SER A 89 5.46 18.37 4.96
CA SER A 89 4.82 18.20 6.27
C SER A 89 4.21 16.82 6.48
N GLN A 90 3.83 16.12 5.40
CA GLN A 90 3.20 14.80 5.48
C GLN A 90 3.60 13.94 4.27
N VAL A 91 4.33 12.86 4.53
CA VAL A 91 4.94 12.03 3.49
C VAL A 91 4.76 10.55 3.81
N LEU A 92 4.09 9.80 2.92
CA LEU A 92 4.00 8.35 3.02
C LEU A 92 5.10 7.70 2.19
N VAL A 93 6.00 6.97 2.85
CA VAL A 93 7.17 6.35 2.22
C VAL A 93 6.98 4.84 2.16
N PHE A 94 6.95 4.27 0.96
CA PHE A 94 6.83 2.83 0.77
C PHE A 94 8.18 2.13 0.65
N THR A 95 8.37 1.11 1.48
CA THR A 95 9.51 0.18 1.46
C THR A 95 9.03 -1.25 1.25
N ARG A 96 9.91 -2.11 0.75
CA ARG A 96 9.62 -3.53 0.49
C ARG A 96 9.60 -4.36 1.77
N THR A 97 10.45 -4.06 2.74
CA THR A 97 10.66 -4.91 3.92
C THR A 97 10.46 -4.14 5.23
N LYS A 98 10.01 -4.85 6.27
CA LYS A 98 9.88 -4.31 7.63
C LYS A 98 11.20 -3.76 8.19
N PHE A 99 12.33 -4.39 7.86
CA PHE A 99 13.65 -3.93 8.25
C PHE A 99 14.03 -2.64 7.52
N GLY A 100 13.72 -2.57 6.22
CA GLY A 100 13.85 -1.33 5.43
C GLY A 100 13.04 -0.19 6.03
N ALA A 101 11.80 -0.44 6.42
CA ALA A 101 10.94 0.56 7.05
C ALA A 101 11.56 1.13 8.34
N ASN A 102 12.01 0.26 9.27
CA ASN A 102 12.67 0.72 10.50
C ASN A 102 13.96 1.49 10.21
N ASN A 103 14.82 0.96 9.33
CA ASN A 103 16.10 1.58 8.98
C ASN A 103 15.95 2.96 8.31
N VAL A 104 14.88 3.16 7.54
CA VAL A 104 14.59 4.46 6.91
C VAL A 104 14.00 5.40 7.95
N ALA A 105 13.02 4.98 8.75
CA ALA A 105 12.43 5.81 9.80
C ALA A 105 13.48 6.30 10.82
N GLU A 106 14.32 5.39 11.33
CA GLU A 106 15.39 5.73 12.28
C GLU A 106 16.40 6.73 11.68
N TYR A 107 16.72 6.58 10.38
CA TYR A 107 17.59 7.54 9.71
C TYR A 107 16.94 8.92 9.60
N LEU A 108 15.66 8.99 9.27
CA LEU A 108 14.92 10.26 9.19
C LEU A 108 14.87 10.95 10.56
N GLU A 109 14.57 10.22 11.64
CA GLU A 109 14.56 10.77 13.01
C GLU A 109 15.93 11.33 13.40
N LYS A 110 17.02 10.60 13.13
CA LYS A 110 18.39 11.08 13.39
C LYS A 110 18.77 12.33 12.57
N ASN A 111 18.03 12.63 11.51
CA ASN A 111 18.22 13.81 10.66
C ASN A 111 17.10 14.86 10.85
N GLY A 112 16.42 14.85 11.99
CA GLY A 112 15.47 15.89 12.38
C GLY A 112 14.11 15.82 11.70
N ILE A 113 13.76 14.69 11.08
CA ILE A 113 12.45 14.46 10.47
C ILE A 113 11.69 13.47 11.35
N THR A 114 10.60 13.89 11.99
CA THR A 114 9.75 13.00 12.79
C THR A 114 9.20 11.89 11.90
N ALA A 115 9.55 10.64 12.20
CA ALA A 115 9.23 9.52 11.34
C ALA A 115 8.90 8.27 12.15
N MET A 116 7.92 7.49 11.69
CA MET A 116 7.60 6.20 12.30
C MET A 116 7.46 5.11 11.24
N ALA A 117 7.87 3.90 11.60
CA ALA A 117 7.73 2.72 10.75
C ALA A 117 6.39 2.00 11.00
N LEU A 118 5.72 1.57 9.93
CA LEU A 118 4.46 0.85 9.96
C LEU A 118 4.53 -0.45 9.15
N HIS A 119 4.51 -1.58 9.85
CA HIS A 119 4.63 -2.91 9.25
C HIS A 119 3.94 -3.97 10.11
N GLY A 120 3.70 -5.17 9.54
CA GLY A 120 2.96 -6.25 10.23
C GLY A 120 3.53 -6.72 11.57
N ASN A 121 4.83 -6.54 11.81
CA ASN A 121 5.48 -6.85 13.10
C ASN A 121 5.34 -5.76 14.19
N LYS A 122 4.69 -4.62 13.93
CA LYS A 122 4.42 -3.62 14.98
C LYS A 122 3.19 -4.07 15.79
N SER A 123 3.22 -3.82 17.10
CA SER A 123 2.04 -4.03 17.95
C SER A 123 0.88 -3.15 17.49
N GLN A 124 -0.36 -3.55 17.76
CA GLN A 124 -1.52 -2.77 17.35
C GLN A 124 -1.51 -1.36 17.94
N GLY A 125 -1.08 -1.20 19.21
CA GLY A 125 -0.91 0.12 19.83
C GLY A 125 0.08 1.00 19.08
N ALA A 126 1.25 0.45 18.70
CA ALA A 126 2.24 1.19 17.92
C ALA A 126 1.73 1.57 16.52
N ARG A 127 0.91 0.71 15.90
CA ARG A 127 0.26 1.01 14.61
C ARG A 127 -0.74 2.16 14.74
N THR A 128 -1.58 2.14 15.78
CA THR A 128 -2.56 3.20 16.04
C THR A 128 -1.87 4.52 16.35
N GLN A 129 -0.82 4.52 17.17
CA GLN A 129 -0.04 5.72 17.48
C GLN A 129 0.64 6.31 16.24
N ALA A 130 1.30 5.47 15.44
CA ALA A 130 1.96 5.93 14.20
C ALA A 130 0.95 6.54 13.23
N LEU A 131 -0.24 5.94 13.12
CA LEU A 131 -1.31 6.45 12.28
C LEU A 131 -1.88 7.77 12.81
N ALA A 132 -2.16 7.85 14.11
CA ALA A 132 -2.70 9.05 14.73
C ALA A 132 -1.73 10.24 14.61
N GLY A 133 -0.45 10.02 14.95
CA GLY A 133 0.58 11.05 14.82
C GLY A 133 0.83 11.47 13.37
N PHE A 134 0.70 10.55 12.41
CA PHE A 134 0.80 10.92 11.00
C PHE A 134 -0.39 11.74 10.51
N LYS A 135 -1.61 11.39 10.93
CA LYS A 135 -2.83 12.14 10.61
C LYS A 135 -2.85 13.53 11.25
N SER A 136 -2.32 13.69 12.47
CA SER A 136 -2.23 14.99 13.16
C SER A 136 -1.11 15.89 12.63
N GLY A 137 -0.16 15.34 11.85
CA GLY A 137 1.02 16.05 11.37
C GLY A 137 2.20 16.07 12.35
N GLU A 138 2.07 15.43 13.53
CA GLU A 138 3.17 15.24 14.48
C GLU A 138 4.31 14.41 13.86
N ILE A 139 3.95 13.37 13.11
CA ILE A 139 4.86 12.55 12.34
C ILE A 139 4.86 13.04 10.90
N ARG A 140 5.98 13.61 10.47
CA ARG A 140 6.13 14.12 9.09
C ARG A 140 6.25 13.00 8.06
N ALA A 141 6.88 11.87 8.43
CA ALA A 141 7.11 10.75 7.52
C ALA A 141 6.62 9.40 8.09
N LEU A 142 5.62 8.79 7.45
CA LEU A 142 5.19 7.44 7.76
C LEU A 142 5.86 6.45 6.80
N VAL A 143 6.72 5.57 7.30
CA VAL A 143 7.46 4.61 6.48
C VAL A 143 6.80 3.24 6.56
N ALA A 144 6.15 2.80 5.50
CA ALA A 144 5.30 1.62 5.51
C ALA A 144 5.73 0.53 4.52
N THR A 145 5.29 -0.71 4.79
CA THR A 145 5.21 -1.76 3.77
C THR A 145 3.81 -1.81 3.17
N ASP A 146 3.67 -2.37 1.96
CA ASP A 146 2.37 -2.45 1.27
C ASP A 146 1.28 -3.10 2.13
N ILE A 147 1.62 -4.19 2.82
CA ILE A 147 0.68 -4.93 3.66
C ILE A 147 0.18 -4.06 4.81
N ALA A 148 1.07 -3.29 5.43
CA ALA A 148 0.71 -2.46 6.56
C ALA A 148 -0.13 -1.25 6.15
N ALA A 149 0.16 -0.67 4.98
CA ALA A 149 -0.52 0.49 4.44
C ALA A 149 -1.93 0.18 3.90
N ARG A 150 -2.23 -1.09 3.62
CA ARG A 150 -3.56 -1.51 3.18
C ARG A 150 -4.58 -1.43 4.31
N GLY A 151 -5.75 -0.87 3.99
CA GLY A 151 -6.83 -0.67 4.97
C GLY A 151 -6.57 0.50 5.92
N ILE A 152 -5.46 1.22 5.75
CA ILE A 152 -5.32 2.50 6.41
C ILE A 152 -6.10 3.53 5.61
N ASP A 153 -7.05 4.17 6.30
CA ASP A 153 -7.78 5.33 5.82
C ASP A 153 -6.87 6.58 5.87
N ILE A 154 -5.89 6.64 4.96
CA ILE A 154 -5.10 7.83 4.67
C ILE A 154 -5.17 8.03 3.15
N ASP A 155 -6.13 8.83 2.74
CA ASP A 155 -6.22 9.35 1.38
C ASP A 155 -5.86 10.85 1.41
N ASP A 156 -5.70 11.46 0.24
CA ASP A 156 -5.40 12.90 0.08
C ASP A 156 -4.08 13.38 0.65
N LEU A 157 -3.06 12.53 0.54
CA LEU A 157 -1.71 12.91 0.89
C LEU A 157 -1.13 13.89 -0.13
N PRO A 158 -0.37 14.91 0.34
CA PRO A 158 0.37 15.79 -0.56
C PRO A 158 1.53 15.04 -1.22
N HIS A 159 2.16 14.09 -0.52
CA HIS A 159 3.33 13.38 -1.01
C HIS A 159 3.34 11.89 -0.68
N VAL A 160 3.60 11.08 -1.72
CA VAL A 160 3.90 9.65 -1.62
C VAL A 160 5.27 9.40 -2.24
N VAL A 161 6.13 8.69 -1.52
CA VAL A 161 7.46 8.30 -2.00
C VAL A 161 7.56 6.79 -2.12
N ASN A 162 7.80 6.31 -3.32
CA ASN A 162 8.19 4.93 -3.56
C ASN A 162 9.71 4.77 -3.34
N TYR A 163 10.14 4.60 -2.08
CA TYR A 163 11.57 4.40 -1.76
C TYR A 163 12.14 3.14 -2.45
N GLU A 164 11.31 2.09 -2.50
CA GLU A 164 11.52 0.92 -3.34
C GLU A 164 10.32 0.75 -4.28
N ILE A 165 10.58 0.78 -5.59
CA ILE A 165 9.57 0.53 -6.63
C ILE A 165 9.03 -0.91 -6.46
N PRO A 166 7.70 -1.12 -6.50
CA PRO A 166 7.15 -2.45 -6.42
C PRO A 166 7.41 -3.22 -7.72
N ASN A 167 7.46 -4.54 -7.65
CA ASN A 167 7.65 -5.39 -8.83
C ASN A 167 6.36 -5.58 -9.64
N VAL A 168 5.21 -5.23 -9.04
CA VAL A 168 3.87 -5.40 -9.61
C VAL A 168 3.31 -4.00 -9.92
N PRO A 169 2.95 -3.68 -11.18
CA PRO A 169 2.46 -2.35 -11.56
C PRO A 169 1.22 -1.89 -10.78
N GLU A 170 0.32 -2.81 -10.44
CA GLU A 170 -0.91 -2.52 -9.70
C GLU A 170 -0.61 -1.98 -8.29
N ASP A 171 0.46 -2.45 -7.65
CA ASP A 171 0.95 -1.92 -6.37
C ASP A 171 1.36 -0.47 -6.54
N TYR A 172 2.09 -0.16 -7.61
CA TYR A 172 2.52 1.21 -7.88
C TYR A 172 1.32 2.15 -8.00
N VAL A 173 0.32 1.77 -8.80
CA VAL A 173 -0.93 2.52 -8.96
C VAL A 173 -1.65 2.71 -7.62
N HIS A 174 -1.76 1.65 -6.80
CA HIS A 174 -2.37 1.75 -5.47
C HIS A 174 -1.60 2.65 -4.50
N ARG A 175 -0.27 2.68 -4.58
CA ARG A 175 0.55 3.53 -3.74
C ARG A 175 0.40 5.00 -4.11
N ILE A 176 0.57 5.33 -5.39
CA ILE A 176 0.45 6.73 -5.85
C ILE A 176 -0.99 7.24 -5.72
N GLY A 177 -2.00 6.37 -5.84
CA GLY A 177 -3.40 6.72 -5.63
C GLY A 177 -3.77 7.15 -4.20
N ARG A 178 -2.82 7.15 -3.26
CA ARG A 178 -2.95 7.84 -1.95
C ARG A 178 -2.81 9.36 -2.07
N THR A 179 -2.37 9.83 -3.23
CA THR A 179 -2.44 11.23 -3.66
C THR A 179 -3.64 11.42 -4.60
N GLY A 180 -4.32 12.56 -4.52
CA GLY A 180 -5.23 13.01 -5.59
C GLY A 180 -6.71 12.61 -5.53
N ARG A 181 -7.37 12.60 -4.36
CA ARG A 181 -8.84 12.77 -4.28
C ARG A 181 -9.27 14.16 -3.84
N ALA A 182 -8.38 14.98 -3.28
CA ALA A 182 -8.53 16.41 -3.16
C ALA A 182 -8.42 17.02 -4.56
N GLY A 183 -9.46 17.76 -4.95
CA GLY A 183 -9.67 18.32 -6.29
C GLY A 183 -8.57 19.26 -6.78
#